data_AF-A0A7R6WSS7-F1
#
_entry.id   AF-A0A7R6WSS7-F1
#
_cell.length_a   1.000
_cell.length_b   1.000
_cell.length_c   1.000
_cell.angle_alpha   90.00
_cell.angle_beta   90.00
_cell.angle_gamma   90.00
#
_symmetry.space_group_name_H-M   'P 1'
#
loop_
_entity.id
_entity.type
_entity.pdbx_description
1 polymer ?
#
loop_
_entity_poly.entity_id
_entity_poly.type
_entity_poly.pdbx_seq_one_letter_code
_entity_poly.pdbx_strand_id
1 'polypeptide(L)'
;MLDAQNKGQPVVPPMIATPMVDEAEQRRRAEEEAAPTSRVFFQTGQTTVGIAETPGGIAPPNLATADLAGPIGQSTAQDRQLAFLNAAADRRTVAPDRVTPPASPYVLQAGAVIPAALITGIRSDLPGQITAQVTENVYDSPTGRSLLIPQGTRVVGQYDNGVGFGQRRVLLVWSRLVFPNGRSIVLERQPGTDAQGYAGLEDGVDYHWADLFKAAALTTILSVGAEAGSSGQESDIVRALRGGASDSLSQVGQQIVQRQLNIAPTLTIRPGVNVRVVVTRDLVLEPYGG
;
A
#
# COMPACT_ATOMS: atom_id res chain seq x y z
N MET A 1 -43.34 88.15 23.87
CA MET A 1 -42.31 87.89 24.89
C MET A 1 -41.12 87.30 24.13
N LEU A 2 -40.08 88.05 23.71
CA LEU A 2 -39.56 89.35 24.19
C LEU A 2 -39.22 89.27 25.69
N ASP A 3 -37.96 89.25 26.16
CA ASP A 3 -36.63 89.34 25.50
C ASP A 3 -35.65 88.31 26.16
N ALA A 4 -34.31 88.30 26.13
CA ALA A 4 -33.23 89.23 25.73
C ALA A 4 -31.87 88.44 25.63
N GLN A 5 -30.72 88.93 25.13
CA GLN A 5 -30.36 90.15 24.39
C GLN A 5 -28.97 90.00 23.68
N ASN A 6 -28.78 90.67 22.54
CA ASN A 6 -27.59 91.48 22.18
C ASN A 6 -26.13 90.97 22.38
N LYS A 7 -25.43 90.70 21.25
CA LYS A 7 -24.19 91.39 20.79
C LYS A 7 -23.69 90.79 19.47
N GLY A 8 -22.96 91.54 18.64
CA GLY A 8 -22.41 90.99 17.39
C GLY A 8 -21.33 91.83 16.72
N GLN A 9 -20.51 91.18 15.89
CA GLN A 9 -19.74 91.71 14.76
C GLN A 9 -19.23 90.53 13.88
N PRO A 10 -18.83 90.74 12.61
CA PRO A 10 -18.77 89.66 11.61
C PRO A 10 -17.38 89.28 11.06
N VAL A 11 -17.36 88.22 10.23
CA VAL A 11 -16.29 87.77 9.28
C VAL A 11 -15.03 87.09 9.85
N VAL A 12 -14.89 85.77 9.61
CA VAL A 12 -13.88 85.13 8.72
C VAL A 12 -14.44 83.76 8.26
N PRO A 13 -14.34 83.33 6.98
CA PRO A 13 -14.71 81.98 6.55
C PRO A 13 -13.59 80.95 6.82
N PRO A 14 -13.89 79.73 7.31
CA PRO A 14 -12.90 78.65 7.43
C PRO A 14 -12.58 78.01 6.07
N MET A 15 -11.37 77.50 5.92
CA MET A 15 -10.90 76.84 4.69
C MET A 15 -11.60 75.50 4.45
N ILE A 16 -11.87 75.18 3.19
CA ILE A 16 -12.28 73.84 2.76
C ILE A 16 -11.05 72.92 2.79
N ALA A 17 -11.04 71.94 3.69
CA ALA A 17 -10.05 70.87 3.67
C ALA A 17 -10.50 69.77 2.70
N THR A 18 -9.70 69.51 1.66
CA THR A 18 -9.91 68.38 0.76
C THR A 18 -9.63 67.06 1.51
N PRO A 19 -10.55 66.09 1.54
CA PRO A 19 -10.27 64.79 2.16
C PRO A 19 -9.23 64.04 1.32
N MET A 20 -8.11 63.66 1.94
CA MET A 20 -7.19 62.70 1.35
C MET A 20 -7.87 61.33 1.30
N VAL A 21 -7.94 60.71 0.12
CA VAL A 21 -8.45 59.34 -0.02
C VAL A 21 -7.38 58.38 0.45
N ASP A 22 -7.75 57.46 1.34
CA ASP A 22 -6.82 56.48 1.91
C ASP A 22 -6.41 55.43 0.86
N GLU A 23 -5.12 55.37 0.52
CA GLU A 23 -4.58 54.38 -0.43
C GLU A 23 -4.84 52.93 0.02
N ALA A 24 -4.96 52.67 1.33
CA ALA A 24 -5.22 51.33 1.85
C ALA A 24 -6.62 50.82 1.47
N GLU A 25 -7.61 51.71 1.29
CA GLU A 25 -8.93 51.34 0.78
C GLU A 25 -8.88 51.00 -0.72
N GLN A 26 -8.11 51.76 -1.50
CA GLN A 26 -8.00 51.53 -2.95
C GLN A 26 -7.31 50.19 -3.26
N ARG A 27 -6.29 49.82 -2.49
CA ARG A 27 -5.58 48.53 -2.67
C ARG A 27 -6.49 47.33 -2.41
N ARG A 28 -7.34 47.37 -1.37
CA ARG A 28 -8.32 46.29 -1.10
C ARG A 28 -9.30 46.10 -2.25
N ARG A 29 -9.85 47.20 -2.81
CA ARG A 29 -10.78 47.10 -3.96
C ARG A 29 -10.08 46.57 -5.22
N ALA A 30 -8.82 46.94 -5.44
CA ALA A 30 -8.02 46.41 -6.55
C ALA A 30 -7.70 44.91 -6.41
N GLU A 31 -7.58 44.37 -5.19
CA GLU A 31 -7.49 42.92 -4.95
C GLU A 31 -8.85 42.23 -5.13
N GLU A 32 -9.96 42.84 -4.69
CA GLU A 32 -11.32 42.29 -4.88
C GLU A 32 -11.73 42.22 -6.36
N GLU A 33 -11.31 43.17 -7.19
CA GLU A 33 -11.57 43.18 -8.64
C GLU A 33 -10.68 42.20 -9.45
N ALA A 34 -9.66 41.60 -8.84
CA ALA A 34 -8.67 40.75 -9.53
C ALA A 34 -9.13 39.29 -9.81
N ALA A 35 -10.38 38.94 -9.53
CA ALA A 35 -10.91 37.58 -9.76
C ALA A 35 -11.28 37.37 -11.25
N PRO A 36 -10.57 36.49 -12.00
CA PRO A 36 -10.74 36.40 -13.46
C PRO A 36 -12.07 35.75 -13.86
N THR A 37 -12.85 36.44 -14.68
CA THR A 37 -14.08 35.91 -15.28
C THR A 37 -13.76 34.83 -16.32
N SER A 38 -13.72 33.57 -15.89
CA SER A 38 -13.52 32.42 -16.77
C SER A 38 -14.71 32.24 -17.71
N ARG A 39 -14.67 32.90 -18.87
CA ARG A 39 -15.68 32.79 -19.94
C ARG A 39 -15.63 31.40 -20.56
N VAL A 40 -16.55 30.54 -20.12
CA VAL A 40 -16.72 29.18 -20.64
C VAL A 40 -17.09 29.24 -22.13
N PHE A 41 -16.25 28.66 -22.99
CA PHE A 41 -16.49 28.56 -24.43
C PHE A 41 -17.50 27.44 -24.73
N PHE A 42 -18.77 27.80 -24.92
CA PHE A 42 -19.76 26.95 -25.58
C PHE A 42 -20.39 27.70 -26.76
N GLN A 43 -19.81 27.51 -27.96
CA GLN A 43 -20.42 27.99 -29.20
C GLN A 43 -21.39 26.93 -29.73
N THR A 44 -22.69 27.19 -29.60
CA THR A 44 -23.77 26.30 -30.06
C THR A 44 -23.94 26.39 -31.58
N GLY A 45 -23.24 25.54 -32.33
CA GLY A 45 -23.46 25.32 -33.76
C GLY A 45 -24.54 24.27 -34.01
N GLN A 46 -25.77 24.69 -34.32
CA GLN A 46 -26.80 23.78 -34.85
C GLN A 46 -26.63 23.60 -36.37
N THR A 47 -26.51 22.36 -36.84
CA THR A 47 -26.68 22.02 -38.26
C THR A 47 -27.51 20.74 -38.38
N THR A 48 -28.74 20.86 -38.87
CA THR A 48 -29.65 19.74 -39.06
C THR A 48 -29.40 19.05 -40.39
N VAL A 49 -29.05 17.77 -40.38
CA VAL A 49 -29.22 16.85 -41.52
C VAL A 49 -29.76 15.52 -40.98
N GLY A 50 -31.00 15.18 -41.30
CA GLY A 50 -31.64 13.93 -40.88
C GLY A 50 -31.65 12.89 -41.99
N ILE A 51 -31.46 11.61 -41.63
CA ILE A 51 -31.69 10.45 -42.50
C ILE A 51 -32.40 9.37 -41.67
N ALA A 52 -33.29 8.61 -42.32
CA ALA A 52 -34.37 7.79 -41.76
C ALA A 52 -33.99 6.70 -40.73
N GLU A 53 -34.96 6.37 -39.88
CA GLU A 53 -35.00 5.19 -39.02
C GLU A 53 -35.48 3.93 -39.78
N THR A 54 -35.03 2.74 -39.36
CA THR A 54 -35.84 1.51 -39.19
C THR A 54 -35.00 0.44 -38.44
N PRO A 55 -35.59 -0.57 -37.77
CA PRO A 55 -35.06 -1.01 -36.48
C PRO A 55 -34.72 -2.51 -36.32
N GLY A 56 -34.04 -2.82 -35.21
CA GLY A 56 -34.14 -4.12 -34.51
C GLY A 56 -33.03 -5.13 -34.80
N GLY A 57 -32.29 -5.54 -33.75
CA GLY A 57 -31.25 -6.57 -33.85
C GLY A 57 -30.36 -6.67 -32.61
N ILE A 58 -30.90 -7.14 -31.48
CA ILE A 58 -30.10 -7.40 -30.27
C ILE A 58 -29.36 -8.73 -30.45
N ALA A 59 -28.04 -8.68 -30.57
CA ALA A 59 -27.17 -9.86 -30.50
C ALA A 59 -26.40 -9.83 -29.16
N PRO A 60 -26.38 -10.94 -28.37
CA PRO A 60 -25.58 -11.00 -27.16
C PRO A 60 -24.07 -11.12 -27.49
N PRO A 61 -23.18 -10.63 -26.61
CA PRO A 61 -21.74 -10.84 -26.77
C PRO A 61 -21.42 -12.33 -26.54
N ASN A 62 -21.17 -13.07 -27.61
CA ASN A 62 -20.78 -14.47 -27.51
C ASN A 62 -19.33 -14.58 -27.02
N LEU A 63 -19.16 -14.96 -25.75
CA LEU A 63 -17.87 -15.35 -25.18
C LEU A 63 -17.45 -16.72 -25.73
N ALA A 64 -17.05 -16.72 -27.00
CA ALA A 64 -16.53 -17.89 -27.68
C ALA A 64 -15.22 -18.35 -27.01
N THR A 65 -15.32 -19.50 -26.34
CA THR A 65 -14.25 -20.42 -25.94
C THR A 65 -12.90 -20.17 -26.62
N ALA A 66 -11.85 -20.02 -25.81
CA ALA A 66 -10.47 -20.09 -26.30
C ALA A 66 -10.21 -21.48 -26.89
N ASP A 67 -10.07 -21.56 -28.22
CA ASP A 67 -9.68 -22.79 -28.90
C ASP A 67 -8.19 -23.08 -28.64
N LEU A 68 -7.88 -24.33 -28.31
CA LEU A 68 -6.61 -24.75 -27.73
C LEU A 68 -5.73 -25.51 -28.74
N ALA A 69 -5.73 -25.06 -30.00
CA ALA A 69 -4.97 -25.69 -31.08
C ALA A 69 -4.39 -24.68 -32.08
N GLY A 70 -3.10 -24.36 -31.93
CA GLY A 70 -2.35 -23.57 -32.92
C GLY A 70 -0.84 -23.61 -32.63
N PRO A 71 0.03 -23.83 -33.65
CA PRO A 71 1.47 -23.91 -33.43
C PRO A 71 2.06 -22.55 -33.07
N ILE A 72 3.11 -22.55 -32.23
CA ILE A 72 3.80 -21.34 -31.75
C ILE A 72 4.71 -20.78 -32.85
N GLY A 73 4.10 -20.24 -33.92
CA GLY A 73 4.80 -19.48 -34.94
C GLY A 73 5.35 -18.17 -34.34
N GLN A 74 6.66 -17.95 -34.44
CA GLN A 74 7.28 -16.71 -34.01
C GLN A 74 6.85 -15.56 -34.94
N SER A 75 5.81 -14.80 -34.55
CA SER A 75 5.41 -13.60 -35.26
C SER A 75 6.59 -12.62 -35.33
N THR A 76 7.04 -12.34 -36.55
CA THR A 76 8.23 -11.52 -36.76
C THR A 76 7.97 -10.08 -36.27
N ALA A 77 9.03 -9.30 -36.10
CA ALA A 77 8.87 -7.87 -35.80
C ALA A 77 8.06 -7.15 -36.90
N GLN A 78 8.17 -7.62 -38.15
CA GLN A 78 7.46 -7.08 -39.30
C GLN A 78 5.96 -7.43 -39.25
N ASP A 79 5.59 -8.67 -38.91
CA ASP A 79 4.19 -9.08 -38.75
C ASP A 79 3.49 -8.27 -37.64
N ARG A 80 4.17 -8.09 -36.50
CA ARG A 80 3.63 -7.29 -35.39
C ARG A 80 3.51 -5.80 -35.74
N GLN A 81 4.43 -5.25 -36.54
CA GLN A 81 4.36 -3.87 -36.99
C GLN A 81 3.27 -3.67 -38.07
N LEU A 82 3.06 -4.64 -38.96
CA LEU A 82 1.93 -4.66 -39.89
C LEU A 82 0.60 -4.81 -39.15
N ALA A 83 0.51 -5.66 -38.12
CA ALA A 83 -0.68 -5.79 -37.28
C ALA A 83 -0.99 -4.50 -36.51
N PHE A 84 0.03 -3.76 -36.05
CA PHE A 84 -0.13 -2.44 -35.42
C PHE A 84 -0.62 -1.38 -36.42
N LEU A 85 -0.05 -1.32 -37.61
CA LEU A 85 -0.45 -0.34 -38.65
C LEU A 85 -1.85 -0.62 -39.24
N ASN A 86 -2.26 -1.89 -39.28
CA ASN A 86 -3.61 -2.29 -39.71
C ASN A 86 -4.60 -2.44 -38.55
N ALA A 87 -4.23 -2.05 -37.32
CA ALA A 87 -5.15 -2.06 -36.19
C ALA A 87 -6.31 -1.09 -36.45
N ALA A 88 -7.54 -1.55 -36.23
CA ALA A 88 -8.73 -0.72 -36.42
C ALA A 88 -8.67 0.49 -35.48
N ALA A 89 -8.70 1.70 -36.05
CA ALA A 89 -8.62 2.94 -35.30
C ALA A 89 -9.74 3.01 -34.24
N ASP A 90 -9.37 3.15 -32.97
CA ASP A 90 -10.35 3.19 -31.88
C ASP A 90 -11.14 4.50 -31.92
N ARG A 91 -12.45 4.39 -32.17
CA ARG A 91 -13.38 5.53 -32.28
C ARG A 91 -14.07 5.83 -30.95
N ARG A 92 -13.70 5.18 -29.85
CA ARG A 92 -14.25 5.43 -28.51
C ARG A 92 -13.66 6.72 -27.93
N THR A 93 -14.26 7.85 -28.30
CA THR A 93 -13.92 9.18 -27.76
C THR A 93 -14.34 9.40 -26.30
N VAL A 94 -15.16 8.50 -25.75
CA VAL A 94 -15.60 8.49 -24.35
C VAL A 94 -15.39 7.08 -23.79
N ALA A 95 -14.86 6.98 -22.57
CA ALA A 95 -14.79 5.70 -21.86
C ALA A 95 -16.18 5.06 -21.71
N PRO A 96 -16.30 3.73 -21.65
CA PRO A 96 -17.58 3.07 -21.38
C PRO A 96 -18.06 3.31 -19.94
N ASP A 97 -17.14 3.24 -18.98
CA ASP A 97 -17.44 3.27 -17.54
C ASP A 97 -17.90 4.64 -17.05
N ARG A 98 -18.69 4.65 -15.98
CA ARG A 98 -19.28 5.85 -15.38
C ARG A 98 -18.98 5.88 -13.88
N VAL A 99 -19.08 7.07 -13.29
CA VAL A 99 -19.05 7.21 -11.82
C VAL A 99 -20.32 6.58 -11.26
N THR A 100 -20.16 5.46 -10.55
CA THR A 100 -21.24 4.70 -9.91
C THR A 100 -21.36 5.13 -8.45
N PRO A 101 -22.58 5.39 -7.91
CA PRO A 101 -22.76 5.64 -6.49
C PRO A 101 -22.37 4.41 -5.65
N PRO A 102 -21.93 4.58 -4.38
CA PRO A 102 -21.63 3.45 -3.52
C PRO A 102 -22.85 2.53 -3.29
N ALA A 103 -22.62 1.23 -3.18
CA ALA A 103 -23.69 0.23 -3.03
C ALA A 103 -24.50 0.34 -1.73
N SER A 104 -23.98 1.08 -0.74
CA SER A 104 -24.61 1.39 0.55
C SER A 104 -24.02 2.70 1.08
N PRO A 105 -24.75 3.53 1.84
CA PRO A 105 -24.14 4.60 2.64
C PRO A 105 -23.22 4.03 3.74
N TYR A 106 -23.45 2.78 4.16
CA TYR A 106 -22.69 2.08 5.18
C TYR A 106 -21.72 1.12 4.50
N VAL A 107 -20.64 1.68 3.94
CA VAL A 107 -19.62 0.95 3.18
C VAL A 107 -18.21 1.37 3.60
N LEU A 108 -17.34 0.39 3.74
CA LEU A 108 -15.89 0.56 3.88
C LEU A 108 -15.24 0.16 2.56
N GLN A 109 -14.80 1.13 1.77
CA GLN A 109 -14.41 0.92 0.37
C GLN A 109 -13.02 0.31 0.21
N ALA A 110 -12.75 -0.22 -0.98
CA ALA A 110 -11.41 -0.67 -1.36
C ALA A 110 -10.36 0.45 -1.17
N GLY A 111 -9.20 0.09 -0.63
CA GLY A 111 -8.14 1.02 -0.20
C GLY A 111 -8.25 1.47 1.26
N ALA A 112 -9.39 1.26 1.94
CA ALA A 112 -9.53 1.58 3.35
C ALA A 112 -8.64 0.68 4.24
N VAL A 113 -8.25 1.21 5.40
CA VAL A 113 -7.35 0.55 6.35
C VAL A 113 -8.05 0.35 7.69
N ILE A 114 -7.98 -0.87 8.22
CA ILE A 114 -8.42 -1.19 9.58
C ILE A 114 -7.16 -1.33 10.45
N PRO A 115 -6.90 -0.41 11.40
CA PRO A 115 -5.76 -0.49 12.30
C PRO A 115 -6.03 -1.52 13.41
N ALA A 116 -5.05 -2.38 13.69
CA ALA A 116 -5.15 -3.42 14.71
C ALA A 116 -3.78 -3.71 15.36
N ALA A 117 -3.78 -4.48 16.45
CA ALA A 117 -2.58 -5.00 17.09
C ALA A 117 -2.70 -6.51 17.30
N LEU A 118 -1.61 -7.27 17.08
CA LEU A 118 -1.59 -8.72 17.26
C LEU A 118 -1.82 -9.11 18.73
N ILE A 119 -2.79 -10.01 18.97
CA ILE A 119 -2.93 -10.71 20.27
C ILE A 119 -1.97 -11.90 20.31
N THR A 120 -1.86 -12.62 19.19
CA THR A 120 -1.00 -13.80 19.03
C THR A 120 0.36 -13.42 18.45
N GLY A 121 1.44 -13.98 18.99
CA GLY A 121 2.74 -13.95 18.32
C GLY A 121 2.75 -14.82 17.05
N ILE A 122 3.75 -14.62 16.21
CA ILE A 122 3.98 -15.36 14.95
C ILE A 122 5.40 -15.92 14.98
N ARG A 123 5.60 -17.18 14.56
CA ARG A 123 6.93 -17.78 14.41
C ARG A 123 6.98 -18.68 13.19
N SER A 124 7.82 -18.36 12.21
CA SER A 124 7.74 -18.92 10.85
C SER A 124 8.28 -20.35 10.68
N ASP A 125 8.31 -21.16 11.73
CA ASP A 125 8.68 -22.58 11.61
C ASP A 125 7.50 -23.39 11.05
N LEU A 126 6.27 -23.02 11.43
CA LEU A 126 5.01 -23.69 11.10
C LEU A 126 3.94 -22.66 10.74
N PRO A 127 3.04 -22.95 9.77
CA PRO A 127 1.93 -22.06 9.44
C PRO A 127 0.87 -22.10 10.56
N GLY A 128 0.09 -21.05 10.72
CA GLY A 128 -0.86 -20.98 11.83
C GLY A 128 -1.96 -19.94 11.71
N GLN A 129 -2.99 -20.08 12.56
CA GLN A 129 -4.02 -19.07 12.74
C GLN A 129 -3.52 -17.98 13.71
N ILE A 130 -3.81 -16.73 13.39
CA ILE A 130 -3.48 -15.54 14.19
C ILE A 130 -4.74 -14.76 14.53
N THR A 131 -4.68 -13.99 15.62
CA THR A 131 -5.72 -13.06 16.01
C THR A 131 -5.12 -11.71 16.34
N ALA A 132 -5.72 -10.64 15.82
CA ALA A 132 -5.44 -9.26 16.18
C ALA A 132 -6.71 -8.59 16.76
N GLN A 133 -6.56 -7.43 17.39
CA GLN A 133 -7.66 -6.61 17.88
C GLN A 133 -7.60 -5.23 17.24
N VAL A 134 -8.72 -4.76 16.72
CA VAL A 134 -8.87 -3.43 16.12
C VAL A 134 -8.60 -2.36 17.19
N THR A 135 -7.64 -1.47 16.94
CA THR A 135 -7.13 -0.51 17.93
C THR A 135 -7.91 0.80 17.96
N GLU A 136 -8.59 1.16 16.88
CA GLU A 136 -9.28 2.44 16.69
C GLU A 136 -10.62 2.23 15.97
N ASN A 137 -11.55 3.17 16.13
CA ASN A 137 -12.85 3.13 15.46
C ASN A 137 -12.72 3.40 13.95
N VAL A 138 -13.28 2.53 13.11
CA VAL A 138 -13.35 2.72 11.65
C VAL A 138 -14.77 3.09 11.23
N TYR A 139 -14.89 4.17 10.48
CA TYR A 139 -16.14 4.75 10.00
C TYR A 139 -16.35 4.46 8.50
N ASP A 140 -17.52 4.81 7.97
CA ASP A 140 -17.82 4.70 6.54
C ASP A 140 -16.87 5.56 5.68
N SER A 141 -16.50 5.05 4.51
CA SER A 141 -15.62 5.79 3.58
C SER A 141 -16.27 7.02 2.92
N PRO A 142 -17.57 7.04 2.57
CA PRO A 142 -18.16 8.20 1.87
C PRO A 142 -18.31 9.47 2.73
N THR A 143 -18.50 9.35 4.05
CA THR A 143 -18.76 10.49 4.95
C THR A 143 -17.92 10.50 6.23
N GLY A 144 -17.43 9.35 6.72
CA GLY A 144 -16.68 9.26 7.96
C GLY A 144 -17.50 9.51 9.23
N ARG A 145 -18.82 9.25 9.21
CA ARG A 145 -19.78 9.62 10.28
C ARG A 145 -20.45 8.41 10.94
N SER A 146 -20.71 7.36 10.19
CA SER A 146 -21.29 6.11 10.68
C SER A 146 -20.17 5.17 11.12
N LEU A 147 -20.14 4.82 12.41
CA LEU A 147 -19.22 3.81 12.93
C LEU A 147 -19.56 2.45 12.31
N LEU A 148 -18.62 1.80 11.61
CA LEU A 148 -18.83 0.49 10.98
C LEU A 148 -18.05 -0.62 11.68
N ILE A 149 -16.84 -0.32 12.18
CA ILE A 149 -16.01 -1.27 12.92
C ILE A 149 -15.53 -0.60 14.21
N PRO A 150 -16.05 -0.96 15.39
CA PRO A 150 -15.60 -0.41 16.65
C PRO A 150 -14.22 -0.95 17.03
N GLN A 151 -13.48 -0.13 17.79
CA GLN A 151 -12.35 -0.57 18.60
C GLN A 151 -12.73 -1.82 19.41
N GLY A 152 -11.77 -2.74 19.55
CA GLY A 152 -11.98 -4.00 20.28
C GLY A 152 -12.52 -5.16 19.43
N THR A 153 -13.00 -4.91 18.20
CA THR A 153 -13.31 -5.95 17.20
C THR A 153 -12.11 -6.89 17.02
N ARG A 154 -12.35 -8.21 16.97
CA ARG A 154 -11.27 -9.19 16.72
C ARG A 154 -11.12 -9.44 15.22
N VAL A 155 -9.90 -9.36 14.71
CA VAL A 155 -9.53 -9.77 13.36
C VAL A 155 -8.91 -11.18 13.44
N VAL A 156 -9.47 -12.14 12.71
CA VAL A 156 -8.91 -13.50 12.60
C VAL A 156 -8.22 -13.63 11.25
N GLY A 157 -7.04 -14.23 11.23
CA GLY A 157 -6.23 -14.42 10.03
C GLY A 157 -5.37 -15.67 10.09
N GLN A 158 -4.54 -15.86 9.06
CA GLN A 158 -3.58 -16.95 8.93
C GLN A 158 -2.26 -16.41 8.37
N TYR A 159 -1.15 -17.03 8.77
CA TYR A 159 0.16 -16.81 8.17
C TYR A 159 0.73 -18.12 7.61
N ASP A 160 1.62 -17.98 6.64
CA ASP A 160 2.35 -19.09 6.02
C ASP A 160 3.78 -19.18 6.55
N ASN A 161 4.39 -20.37 6.49
CA ASN A 161 5.81 -20.58 6.85
C ASN A 161 6.77 -20.57 5.64
N GLY A 162 6.27 -20.23 4.44
CA GLY A 162 7.07 -19.96 3.25
C GLY A 162 8.02 -18.76 3.40
N VAL A 163 9.16 -18.99 4.05
CA VAL A 163 10.26 -18.02 4.18
C VAL A 163 11.45 -18.47 3.33
N GLY A 164 11.65 -17.82 2.20
CA GLY A 164 12.80 -18.06 1.32
C GLY A 164 14.11 -17.51 1.88
N PHE A 165 15.25 -17.91 1.29
CA PHE A 165 16.54 -17.33 1.63
C PHE A 165 16.53 -15.81 1.41
N GLY A 166 17.01 -15.05 2.39
CA GLY A 166 17.01 -13.58 2.38
C GLY A 166 15.67 -12.91 2.71
N GLN A 167 14.56 -13.67 2.81
CA GLN A 167 13.26 -13.12 3.20
C GLN A 167 13.25 -12.76 4.69
N ARG A 168 12.78 -11.55 5.01
CA ARG A 168 12.71 -10.99 6.37
C ARG A 168 11.27 -10.72 6.84
N ARG A 169 10.28 -11.03 6.00
CA ARG A 169 8.87 -10.68 6.20
C ARG A 169 7.96 -11.90 6.12
N VAL A 170 7.09 -12.03 7.12
CA VAL A 170 6.03 -13.05 7.14
C VAL A 170 4.81 -12.51 6.39
N LEU A 171 4.35 -13.22 5.37
CA LEU A 171 3.08 -12.94 4.70
C LEU A 171 1.92 -13.48 5.53
N LEU A 172 0.88 -12.68 5.70
CA LEU A 172 -0.35 -13.07 6.40
C LEU A 172 -1.59 -12.48 5.72
N VAL A 173 -2.73 -13.14 5.94
CA VAL A 173 -4.03 -12.75 5.39
C VAL A 173 -5.11 -12.79 6.47
N TRP A 174 -6.05 -11.85 6.40
CA TRP A 174 -7.17 -11.71 7.33
C TRP A 174 -8.45 -12.26 6.70
N SER A 175 -9.15 -13.14 7.42
CA SER A 175 -10.27 -13.94 6.91
C SER A 175 -11.62 -13.67 7.59
N ARG A 176 -11.64 -12.99 8.75
CA ARG A 176 -12.89 -12.63 9.43
C ARG A 176 -12.73 -11.48 10.41
N LEU A 177 -13.70 -10.57 10.47
CA LEU A 177 -13.93 -9.66 11.60
C LEU A 177 -15.00 -10.25 12.52
N VAL A 178 -14.78 -10.20 13.83
CA VAL A 178 -15.76 -10.58 14.86
C VAL A 178 -15.97 -9.39 15.79
N PHE A 179 -17.14 -8.78 15.68
CA PHE A 179 -17.53 -7.56 16.38
C PHE A 179 -17.77 -7.82 17.89
N PRO A 180 -17.66 -6.81 18.77
CA PRO A 180 -17.85 -7.00 20.21
C PRO A 180 -19.25 -7.49 20.60
N ASN A 181 -20.27 -7.20 19.79
CA ASN A 181 -21.64 -7.72 19.93
C ASN A 181 -21.83 -9.16 19.40
N GLY A 182 -20.76 -9.87 19.06
CA GLY A 182 -20.79 -11.27 18.60
C GLY A 182 -21.14 -11.46 17.12
N ARG A 183 -21.53 -10.40 16.39
CA ARG A 183 -21.72 -10.45 14.93
C ARG A 183 -20.37 -10.67 14.24
N SER A 184 -20.36 -11.13 12.98
CA SER A 184 -19.13 -11.27 12.21
C SER A 184 -19.34 -11.07 10.71
N ILE A 185 -18.28 -10.67 10.00
CA ILE A 185 -18.22 -10.62 8.54
C ILE A 185 -16.95 -11.35 8.06
N VAL A 186 -17.09 -12.15 7.00
CA VAL A 186 -15.98 -12.84 6.35
C VAL A 186 -15.20 -11.85 5.50
N LEU A 187 -13.87 -11.92 5.56
CA LEU A 187 -12.95 -11.16 4.73
C LEU A 187 -12.38 -12.08 3.64
N GLU A 188 -12.35 -11.65 2.38
CA GLU A 188 -11.76 -12.40 1.26
C GLU A 188 -10.22 -12.44 1.31
N ARG A 189 -9.65 -13.05 2.37
CA ARG A 189 -8.19 -13.20 2.59
C ARG A 189 -7.43 -11.87 2.43
N GLN A 190 -7.93 -10.82 3.05
CA GLN A 190 -7.43 -9.46 2.93
C GLN A 190 -5.95 -9.36 3.37
N PRO A 191 -5.07 -8.71 2.60
CA PRO A 191 -3.64 -8.73 2.88
C PRO A 191 -3.30 -7.99 4.17
N GLY A 192 -2.37 -8.58 4.93
CA GLY A 192 -1.76 -7.92 6.09
C GLY A 192 -0.60 -7.01 5.68
N THR A 193 -0.59 -5.82 6.25
CA THR A 193 0.52 -4.86 6.14
C THR A 193 1.02 -4.45 7.52
N ASP A 194 2.26 -3.98 7.60
CA ASP A 194 2.80 -3.35 8.81
C ASP A 194 2.24 -1.93 9.03
N ALA A 195 2.63 -1.28 10.13
CA ALA A 195 2.17 0.06 10.47
C ALA A 195 2.57 1.16 9.45
N GLN A 196 3.50 0.88 8.53
CA GLN A 196 3.90 1.79 7.44
C GLN A 196 3.22 1.44 6.11
N GLY A 197 2.50 0.32 6.02
CA GLY A 197 1.77 -0.11 4.83
C GLY A 197 2.53 -1.06 3.90
N TYR A 198 3.75 -1.51 4.27
CA TYR A 198 4.44 -2.56 3.51
C TYR A 198 3.77 -3.91 3.75
N ALA A 199 3.77 -4.78 2.73
CA ALA A 199 3.20 -6.12 2.83
C ALA A 199 3.96 -7.00 3.83
N GLY A 200 3.20 -7.81 4.58
CA GLY A 200 3.73 -8.69 5.63
C GLY A 200 4.31 -7.93 6.83
N LEU A 201 4.84 -8.68 7.80
CA LEU A 201 5.41 -8.13 9.05
C LEU A 201 6.89 -8.51 9.21
N GLU A 202 7.65 -7.61 9.82
CA GLU A 202 9.07 -7.73 10.14
C GLU A 202 9.30 -7.31 11.60
N ASP A 203 10.04 -8.11 12.38
CA ASP A 203 10.37 -7.85 13.78
C ASP A 203 11.71 -8.57 14.12
N GLY A 204 11.67 -9.77 14.71
CA GLY A 204 12.84 -10.60 14.95
C GLY A 204 13.16 -11.53 13.76
N VAL A 205 14.45 -11.70 13.46
CA VAL A 205 14.97 -12.62 12.42
C VAL A 205 16.15 -13.40 13.00
N ASP A 206 16.04 -14.73 13.10
CA ASP A 206 17.16 -15.60 13.42
C ASP A 206 17.65 -16.35 12.17
N TYR A 207 18.95 -16.22 11.90
CA TYR A 207 19.65 -16.85 10.78
C TYR A 207 20.50 -18.07 11.22
N HIS A 208 20.49 -18.42 12.51
CA HIS A 208 21.22 -19.53 13.12
C HIS A 208 22.76 -19.46 12.99
N TRP A 209 23.32 -18.32 12.56
CA TRP A 209 24.77 -18.10 12.39
C TRP A 209 25.58 -18.38 13.66
N ALA A 210 25.01 -18.15 14.85
CA ALA A 210 25.71 -18.35 16.11
C ALA A 210 26.20 -19.79 16.31
N ASP A 211 25.43 -20.78 15.87
CA ASP A 211 25.82 -22.20 15.98
C ASP A 211 26.84 -22.61 14.92
N LEU A 212 26.79 -22.01 13.73
CA LEU A 212 27.85 -22.13 12.73
C LEU A 212 29.19 -21.59 13.26
N PHE A 213 29.19 -20.41 13.89
CA PHE A 213 30.41 -19.83 14.46
C PHE A 213 30.95 -20.64 15.65
N LYS A 214 30.08 -21.22 16.49
CA LYS A 214 30.50 -22.17 17.55
C LYS A 214 31.18 -23.41 16.94
N ALA A 215 30.58 -24.02 15.91
CA ALA A 215 31.15 -25.17 15.23
C ALA A 215 32.51 -24.85 14.57
N ALA A 216 32.61 -23.73 13.87
CA ALA A 216 33.85 -23.27 13.25
C ALA A 216 34.96 -23.01 14.29
N ALA A 217 34.65 -22.33 15.40
CA ALA A 217 35.61 -22.10 16.48
C ALA A 217 36.13 -23.40 17.11
N LEU A 218 35.26 -24.39 17.33
CA LEU A 218 35.65 -25.71 17.81
C LEU A 218 36.60 -26.42 16.82
N THR A 219 36.31 -26.38 15.51
CA THR A 219 37.22 -26.96 14.51
C THR A 219 38.58 -26.26 14.46
N THR A 220 38.62 -24.93 14.58
CA THR A 220 39.88 -24.17 14.62
C THR A 220 40.74 -24.50 15.84
N ILE A 221 40.12 -24.66 17.01
CA ILE A 221 40.85 -25.06 18.24
C ILE A 221 41.42 -26.47 18.09
N LEU A 222 40.65 -27.41 17.52
CA LEU A 222 41.10 -28.79 17.27
C LEU A 222 42.24 -28.84 16.25
N SER A 223 42.20 -28.06 15.16
CA SER A 223 43.27 -28.04 14.15
C SER A 223 44.56 -27.41 14.68
N VAL A 224 44.47 -26.31 15.43
CA VAL A 224 45.64 -25.67 16.05
C VAL A 224 46.24 -26.56 17.14
N GLY A 225 45.41 -27.28 17.91
CA GLY A 225 45.87 -28.28 18.87
C GLY A 225 46.61 -29.46 18.20
N ALA A 226 46.16 -29.88 17.02
CA ALA A 226 46.82 -30.93 16.25
C ALA A 226 48.19 -30.48 15.69
N GLU A 227 48.30 -29.27 15.12
CA GLU A 227 49.60 -28.72 14.67
C GLU A 227 50.57 -28.49 15.86
N ALA A 228 50.08 -28.01 17.01
CA ALA A 228 50.91 -27.80 18.20
C ALA A 228 51.52 -29.12 18.75
N GLY A 229 50.80 -30.23 18.59
CA GLY A 229 51.27 -31.57 18.95
C GLY A 229 52.22 -32.22 17.93
N SER A 230 52.39 -31.66 16.73
CA SER A 230 53.18 -32.27 15.65
C SER A 230 54.60 -31.70 15.49
N SER A 231 55.12 -31.00 16.50
CA SER A 231 56.38 -30.23 16.48
C SER A 231 57.69 -31.06 16.45
N GLY A 232 57.64 -32.27 15.89
CA GLY A 232 58.72 -33.27 16.02
C GLY A 232 59.61 -33.52 14.79
N GLN A 233 59.11 -33.38 13.55
CA GLN A 233 59.85 -33.82 12.35
C GLN A 233 59.45 -33.03 11.08
N GLU A 234 60.32 -32.13 10.62
CA GLU A 234 60.11 -31.35 9.40
C GLU A 234 60.37 -32.22 8.15
N SER A 235 59.36 -32.41 7.29
CA SER A 235 59.48 -33.15 6.03
C SER A 235 58.34 -32.79 5.07
N ASP A 236 58.44 -33.16 3.79
CA ASP A 236 57.41 -32.88 2.77
C ASP A 236 56.02 -33.41 3.13
N ILE A 237 55.95 -34.42 4.01
CA ILE A 237 54.70 -34.93 4.62
C ILE A 237 53.92 -33.79 5.30
N VAL A 238 54.59 -32.90 6.04
CA VAL A 238 53.96 -31.74 6.71
C VAL A 238 53.45 -30.73 5.69
N ARG A 239 54.17 -30.53 4.58
CA ARG A 239 53.78 -29.60 3.51
C ARG A 239 52.61 -30.12 2.69
N ALA A 240 52.60 -31.43 2.40
CA ALA A 240 51.49 -32.13 1.76
C ALA A 240 50.25 -32.18 2.66
N LEU A 241 50.41 -32.41 3.97
CA LEU A 241 49.33 -32.31 4.97
C LEU A 241 48.76 -30.90 5.01
N ARG A 242 49.59 -29.86 5.06
CA ARG A 242 49.11 -28.46 5.10
C ARG A 242 48.32 -28.08 3.85
N GLY A 243 48.76 -28.50 2.66
CA GLY A 243 48.04 -28.29 1.39
C GLY A 243 46.74 -29.10 1.30
N GLY A 244 46.80 -30.41 1.58
CA GLY A 244 45.61 -31.26 1.59
C GLY A 244 44.58 -30.84 2.65
N ALA A 245 45.03 -30.34 3.80
CA ALA A 245 44.18 -29.73 4.81
C ALA A 245 43.57 -28.40 4.34
N SER A 246 44.33 -27.50 3.70
CA SER A 246 43.77 -26.22 3.23
C SER A 246 42.72 -26.41 2.13
N ASP A 247 42.94 -27.35 1.20
CA ASP A 247 42.00 -27.62 0.11
C ASP A 247 40.75 -28.33 0.64
N SER A 248 40.91 -29.32 1.53
CA SER A 248 39.81 -30.02 2.19
C SER A 248 38.97 -29.08 3.07
N LEU A 249 39.62 -28.24 3.89
CA LEU A 249 38.94 -27.26 4.73
C LEU A 249 38.19 -26.21 3.90
N SER A 250 38.74 -25.83 2.73
CA SER A 250 38.07 -24.93 1.79
C SER A 250 36.82 -25.57 1.16
N GLN A 251 36.89 -26.84 0.73
CA GLN A 251 35.73 -27.57 0.19
C GLN A 251 34.66 -27.81 1.25
N VAL A 252 35.05 -28.25 2.46
CA VAL A 252 34.12 -28.44 3.59
C VAL A 252 33.49 -27.11 4.01
N GLY A 253 34.27 -26.02 4.07
CA GLY A 253 33.76 -24.67 4.34
C GLY A 253 32.73 -24.21 3.30
N GLN A 254 33.03 -24.37 2.01
CA GLN A 254 32.10 -24.09 0.92
C GLN A 254 30.81 -24.92 1.04
N GLN A 255 30.92 -26.23 1.29
CA GLN A 255 29.76 -27.13 1.40
C GLN A 255 28.89 -26.82 2.63
N ILE A 256 29.50 -26.44 3.76
CA ILE A 256 28.79 -26.00 4.97
C ILE A 256 28.07 -24.68 4.72
N VAL A 257 28.72 -23.69 4.09
CA VAL A 257 28.06 -22.44 3.70
C VAL A 257 26.91 -22.73 2.74
N GLN A 258 27.12 -23.57 1.72
CA GLN A 258 26.06 -23.98 0.78
C GLN A 258 24.87 -24.61 1.52
N ARG A 259 25.11 -25.46 2.54
CA ARG A 259 24.05 -26.05 3.37
C ARG A 259 23.37 -25.01 4.26
N GLN A 260 24.10 -24.08 4.88
CA GLN A 260 23.51 -23.03 5.72
C GLN A 260 22.62 -22.07 4.90
N LEU A 261 23.01 -21.75 3.67
CA LEU A 261 22.19 -20.96 2.72
C LEU A 261 20.88 -21.64 2.33
N ASN A 262 20.75 -22.96 2.53
CA ASN A 262 19.51 -23.73 2.32
C ASN A 262 18.65 -23.85 3.60
N ILE A 263 19.09 -23.31 4.75
CA ILE A 263 18.28 -23.25 5.97
C ILE A 263 17.50 -21.93 5.98
N ALA A 264 16.17 -22.01 6.03
CA ALA A 264 15.32 -20.83 6.14
C ALA A 264 15.54 -20.13 7.50
N PRO A 265 15.57 -18.79 7.54
CA PRO A 265 15.62 -18.05 8.81
C PRO A 265 14.28 -18.12 9.54
N THR A 266 14.32 -18.22 10.88
CA THR A 266 13.10 -18.16 11.71
C THR A 266 12.73 -16.69 11.95
N LEU A 267 11.64 -16.26 11.34
CA LEU A 267 11.01 -14.95 11.56
C LEU A 267 10.09 -15.03 12.78
N THR A 268 10.26 -14.10 13.73
CA THR A 268 9.46 -14.03 14.95
C THR A 268 8.83 -12.65 15.08
N ILE A 269 7.50 -12.59 15.09
CA ILE A 269 6.74 -11.35 15.35
C ILE A 269 6.12 -11.45 16.75
N ARG A 270 6.41 -10.47 17.60
CA ARG A 270 5.91 -10.46 18.99
C ARG A 270 4.41 -10.14 19.06
N PRO A 271 3.70 -10.63 20.11
CA PRO A 271 2.41 -10.08 20.50
C PRO A 271 2.51 -8.57 20.72
N GLY A 272 1.41 -7.85 20.47
CA GLY A 272 1.31 -6.39 20.59
C GLY A 272 1.84 -5.60 19.38
N VAL A 273 2.41 -6.25 18.36
CA VAL A 273 2.84 -5.56 17.13
C VAL A 273 1.64 -5.00 16.37
N ASN A 274 1.72 -3.72 15.98
CA ASN A 274 0.70 -3.02 15.21
C ASN A 274 0.68 -3.51 13.75
N VAL A 275 -0.52 -3.78 13.24
CA VAL A 275 -0.80 -4.33 11.92
C VAL A 275 -1.93 -3.55 11.25
N ARG A 276 -1.97 -3.58 9.93
CA ARG A 276 -2.99 -2.91 9.12
C ARG A 276 -3.64 -3.91 8.18
N VAL A 277 -4.95 -4.08 8.28
CA VAL A 277 -5.76 -4.81 7.29
C VAL A 277 -6.07 -3.82 6.16
N VAL A 278 -5.65 -4.11 4.94
CA VAL A 278 -6.04 -3.31 3.77
C VAL A 278 -7.25 -3.95 3.12
N VAL A 279 -8.31 -3.18 2.94
CA VAL A 279 -9.55 -3.63 2.30
C VAL A 279 -9.38 -3.60 0.78
N THR A 280 -9.51 -4.75 0.11
CA THR A 280 -9.38 -4.87 -1.37
C THR A 280 -10.70 -4.84 -2.14
N ARG A 281 -11.83 -4.93 -1.45
CA ARG A 281 -13.19 -4.82 -2.00
C ARG A 281 -14.09 -4.07 -1.03
N ASP A 282 -15.03 -3.30 -1.56
CA ASP A 282 -16.05 -2.58 -0.79
C ASP A 282 -16.83 -3.53 0.14
N LEU A 283 -16.67 -3.33 1.45
CA LEU A 283 -17.37 -4.06 2.50
C LEU A 283 -18.65 -3.28 2.87
N VAL A 284 -19.80 -3.78 2.42
CA VAL A 284 -21.10 -3.30 2.92
C VAL A 284 -21.30 -3.80 4.35
N LEU A 285 -21.60 -2.88 5.26
CA LEU A 285 -21.71 -3.12 6.69
C LEU A 285 -23.00 -2.48 7.23
N GLU A 286 -23.31 -2.74 8.50
CA GLU A 286 -24.37 -2.04 9.24
C GLU A 286 -23.74 -1.08 10.27
N PRO A 287 -24.39 0.04 10.62
CA PRO A 287 -23.91 0.94 11.67
C PRO A 287 -23.78 0.22 13.01
N TYR A 288 -22.61 0.30 13.63
CA TYR A 288 -22.37 -0.33 14.92
C TYR A 288 -23.03 0.47 16.04
N GLY A 289 -24.14 -0.07 16.58
CA GLY A 289 -24.94 0.57 17.63
C GLY A 289 -26.23 1.24 17.12
N GLY A 290 -26.59 1.02 15.85
CA GLY A 290 -27.96 1.18 15.33
C GLY A 290 -28.74 -0.13 15.33
#